data_AF-A0A526V331-F1
#
_entry.id   AF-A0A526V331-F1
#
_cell.length_a   1.000
_cell.length_b   1.000
_cell.length_c   1.000
_cell.angle_alpha   90.00
_cell.angle_beta   90.00
_cell.angle_gamma   90.00
#
_symmetry.space_group_name_H-M   'P 1'
#
loop_
_entity.id
_entity.type
_entity.pdbx_description
1 polymer ?
#
loop_
_entity_poly.entity_id
_entity_poly.type
_entity_poly.pdbx_seq_one_letter_code
_entity_poly.pdbx_strand_id
1 'polypeptide(L)' 'MDITRNGSQASARGSADYFTGAVRIDAPFKGSEPARVGGATVTFEPGARTAWHTH' A
#
# COMPACT_ATOMS: atom_id res chain seq x y z
N MET A 1 13.16 17.97 6.13
CA MET A 1 13.25 17.19 4.88
C MET A 1 13.44 15.74 5.29
N ASP A 2 12.51 14.87 4.92
CA ASP A 2 12.61 13.43 5.16
C ASP A 2 12.61 12.71 3.81
N ILE A 3 13.55 11.78 3.61
CA ILE A 3 13.75 11.06 2.35
C ILE A 3 13.75 9.58 2.65
N THR A 4 12.65 8.92 2.29
CA THR A 4 12.62 7.47 2.18
C THR A 4 13.28 7.06 0.88
N ARG A 5 14.40 6.32 0.96
CA ARG A 5 15.11 5.84 -0.24
C ARG A 5 14.39 4.64 -0.85
N ASN A 6 14.47 4.51 -2.17
CA ASN A 6 13.97 3.31 -2.87
C ASN A 6 14.60 2.05 -2.26
N GLY A 7 13.78 1.04 -1.98
CA GLY A 7 14.21 -0.24 -1.39
C GLY A 7 14.47 -0.21 0.13
N SER A 8 14.38 0.94 0.79
CA SER A 8 14.61 1.03 2.25
C SER A 8 13.42 0.55 3.10
N GLN A 9 12.22 0.50 2.52
CA GLN A 9 11.03 -0.06 3.15
C GLN A 9 10.74 -1.43 2.55
N ALA A 10 10.60 -2.44 3.40
CA ALA A 10 10.23 -3.79 2.97
C ALA A 10 8.79 -3.82 2.47
N SER A 11 8.56 -4.56 1.39
CA SER A 11 7.21 -4.84 0.88
C SER A 11 6.40 -5.66 1.88
N ALA A 12 5.08 -5.46 1.87
CA ALA A 12 4.13 -6.27 2.62
C ALA A 12 3.20 -7.04 1.68
N ARG A 13 2.72 -8.21 2.13
CA ARG A 13 1.61 -8.90 1.44
C ARG A 13 0.28 -8.29 1.90
N GLY A 14 -0.65 -8.08 0.96
CA GLY A 14 -2.01 -7.65 1.29
C GLY A 14 -2.73 -8.68 2.17
N SER A 15 -3.47 -8.22 3.18
CA SER A 15 -4.26 -9.11 4.05
C SER A 15 -5.33 -9.87 3.26
N ALA A 16 -5.56 -11.13 3.61
CA ALA A 16 -6.64 -11.94 3.03
C ALA A 16 -8.04 -11.38 3.32
N ASP A 17 -8.19 -10.55 4.36
CA ASP A 17 -9.47 -9.90 4.68
C ASP A 17 -9.84 -8.80 3.69
N TYR A 18 -8.84 -8.19 3.03
CA TYR A 18 -9.02 -7.04 2.14
C TYR A 18 -8.74 -7.35 0.68
N PHE A 19 -8.11 -8.48 0.37
CA PHE A 19 -7.67 -8.81 -0.97
C PHE A 19 -8.00 -10.27 -1.32
N THR A 20 -8.43 -10.49 -2.56
CA THR A 20 -8.44 -11.82 -3.17
C THR A 20 -7.25 -11.96 -4.10
N GLY A 21 -6.53 -13.08 -4.03
CA GLY A 21 -5.33 -13.34 -4.84
C GLY A 21 -4.05 -12.75 -4.21
N ALA A 22 -2.94 -12.83 -4.95
CA ALA A 22 -1.65 -12.32 -4.47
C ALA A 22 -1.54 -10.81 -4.73
N VAL A 23 -1.36 -10.05 -3.64
CA VAL A 23 -1.19 -8.59 -3.67
C VAL A 23 0.02 -8.20 -2.85
N ARG A 24 0.86 -7.32 -3.41
CA ARG A 24 2.02 -6.72 -2.75
C ARG A 24 1.81 -5.23 -2.57
N ILE A 25 2.13 -4.73 -1.38
CA ILE A 25 2.04 -3.32 -0.99
C ILE A 25 3.46 -2.80 -0.73
N ASP A 26 3.79 -1.67 -1.33
CA ASP A 26 5.12 -1.06 -1.28
C ASP A 26 5.06 0.41 -0.91
N ALA A 27 6.14 0.88 -0.29
CA ALA A 27 6.42 2.29 -0.03
C ALA A 27 5.23 3.10 0.52
N PRO A 28 4.56 2.65 1.60
CA PRO A 28 3.52 3.45 2.24
C PRO A 28 4.08 4.80 2.73
N PHE A 29 3.30 5.86 2.56
CA PHE A 29 3.59 7.18 3.11
C PHE A 29 2.36 7.77 3.80
N LYS A 30 2.62 8.68 4.74
CA LYS A 30 1.62 9.49 5.42
C LYS A 30 2.10 10.94 5.42
N GLY A 31 1.22 11.87 5.12
CA GLY A 31 1.50 13.29 5.25
C GLY A 31 1.78 13.68 6.70
N SER A 32 2.70 14.63 6.90
CA SER A 32 2.95 15.22 8.22
C SER A 32 1.74 16.06 8.66
N GLU A 33 1.46 16.11 9.95
CA GLU A 33 0.39 16.96 10.49
C GLU A 33 0.54 18.42 9.99
N PRO A 34 -0.57 19.09 9.64
CA PRO A 34 -1.97 18.66 9.74
C PRO A 34 -2.50 17.91 8.49
N ALA A 35 -1.64 17.49 7.56
CA ALA A 35 -2.07 16.80 6.35
C ALA A 35 -2.73 15.45 6.67
N ARG A 36 -3.79 15.14 5.91
CA ARG A 36 -4.54 13.86 6.05
C ARG A 36 -4.27 12.87 4.93
N VAL A 37 -3.46 13.26 3.95
CA VAL A 37 -3.13 12.41 2.79
C VAL A 37 -2.23 11.25 3.21
N GLY A 38 -2.45 10.11 2.60
CA GLY A 38 -1.56 8.96 2.65
C GLY A 38 -1.71 8.14 1.38
N GLY A 39 -0.81 7.18 1.18
CA GLY A 39 -0.86 6.32 0.01
C GLY A 39 0.20 5.24 0.07
N ALA A 40 0.12 4.31 -0.88
CA ALA A 40 1.08 3.25 -1.10
C ALA A 40 1.04 2.85 -2.58
N THR A 41 2.07 2.15 -3.05
CA THR A 41 2.02 1.46 -4.34
C THR A 41 1.48 0.06 -4.12
N VAL A 42 0.47 -0.36 -4.89
CA VAL A 42 -0.15 -1.68 -4.76
C VAL A 42 -0.04 -2.42 -6.09
N THR A 43 0.59 -3.60 -6.06
CA THR A 43 0.76 -4.48 -7.22
C THR A 43 -0.18 -5.68 -7.08
N PHE A 44 -0.95 -5.94 -8.13
CA PHE A 44 -1.88 -7.07 -8.21
C PHE A 44 -1.33 -8.09 -9.20
N GLU A 45 -1.17 -9.34 -8.77
CA GLU A 45 -0.95 -10.44 -9.69
C GLU A 45 -2.20 -10.69 -10.56
N PRO A 46 -2.10 -11.38 -11.71
CA PRO A 46 -3.25 -11.66 -12.57
C PRO A 46 -4.45 -12.25 -11.79
N GLY A 47 -5.60 -11.58 -11.88
CA GLY A 47 -6.85 -11.98 -11.21
C GLY A 47 -6.99 -11.55 -9.74
N ALA A 48 -5.94 -10.94 -9.15
CA ALA A 48 -6.02 -10.36 -7.82
C ALA A 48 -6.81 -9.04 -7.82
N ARG A 49 -7.56 -8.77 -6.74
CA ARG A 49 -8.32 -7.53 -6.56
C ARG A 49 -8.57 -7.22 -5.09
N THR A 50 -8.99 -6.00 -4.78
CA THR A 50 -9.52 -5.63 -3.47
C THR A 50 -10.89 -6.25 -3.22
N ALA A 51 -11.25 -6.44 -1.97
CA ALA A 51 -12.64 -6.50 -1.54
C ALA A 51 -13.33 -5.14 -1.81
N TRP A 52 -14.67 -5.14 -1.83
CA TRP A 52 -15.43 -3.89 -1.89
C TRP A 52 -15.16 -3.03 -0.65
N HIS A 53 -14.95 -1.73 -0.85
CA HIS A 53 -14.70 -0.78 0.21
C HIS A 53 -15.11 0.64 -0.21
N THR A 54 -15.08 1.56 0.75
CA THR A 54 -15.23 3.00 0.54
C THR A 54 -13.96 3.70 1.03
N HIS A 55 -13.67 4.87 0.45
CA HIS A 55 -12.60 5.75 0.89
C HIS A 55 -13.16 6.87 1.77
#